data_AF-A0A5F2AVZ8-F1
#
_entry.id   AF-A0A5F2AVZ8-F1
#
_cell.length_a   1.000
_cell.length_b   1.000
_cell.length_c   1.000
_cell.angle_alpha   90.00
_cell.angle_beta   90.00
_cell.angle_gamma   90.00
#
_symmetry.space_group_name_H-M   'P 1'
#
loop_
_entity.id
_entity.type
_entity.pdbx_description
1 polymer ?
#
loop_
_entity_poly.entity_id
_entity_poly.type
_entity_poly.pdbx_seq_one_letter_code
_entity_poly.pdbx_strand_id
1 'polypeptide(L)'
;MADQKANILIAASFVILSLALGFLQRGIYVTGIILLMGFVAVAASLAIFAVMPLSKPDKTRKNPLFFGDFASDDEDTFFKNMESALKTDASLYKAISFDIYHMGKNIYFTKYRYIRWSYRFFLAGFFSGGTLIVFESIGWVPSLLR
;
A
#
# COMPACT_ATOMS: atom_id res chain seq x y z
N MET A 1 -0.30 -8.40 -9.14
CA MET A 1 -0.38 -9.23 -7.90
C MET A 1 -0.34 -8.42 -6.61
N ALA A 2 0.58 -7.45 -6.45
CA ALA A 2 0.61 -6.59 -5.25
C ALA A 2 -0.69 -5.77 -5.08
N ASP A 3 -1.20 -5.19 -6.17
CA ASP A 3 -2.46 -4.42 -6.16
C ASP A 3 -3.65 -5.27 -5.70
N GLN A 4 -3.68 -6.55 -6.11
CA GLN A 4 -4.73 -7.49 -5.68
C GLN A 4 -4.66 -7.79 -4.18
N LYS A 5 -3.46 -7.97 -3.60
CA LYS A 5 -3.28 -8.14 -2.15
C LYS A 5 -3.73 -6.91 -1.36
N ALA A 6 -3.42 -5.72 -1.88
CA ALA A 6 -3.86 -4.47 -1.27
C ALA A 6 -5.39 -4.31 -1.33
N ASN A 7 -6.01 -4.60 -2.47
CA ASN A 7 -7.47 -4.54 -2.64
C ASN A 7 -8.21 -5.50 -1.69
N ILE A 8 -7.71 -6.73 -1.50
CA ILE A 8 -8.27 -7.67 -0.52
C ILE A 8 -8.19 -7.08 0.90
N LEU A 9 -7.06 -6.47 1.26
CA LEU A 9 -6.86 -5.90 2.60
C LEU A 9 -7.75 -4.67 2.85
N ILE A 10 -7.97 -3.83 1.83
CA ILE A 10 -8.91 -2.71 1.89
C ILE A 10 -10.32 -3.23 2.12
N ALA A 11 -10.76 -4.23 1.34
CA ALA A 11 -12.08 -4.84 1.49
C ALA A 11 -12.29 -5.43 2.90
N ALA A 12 -11.31 -6.19 3.40
CA ALA A 12 -11.35 -6.74 4.76
C ALA A 12 -11.43 -5.65 5.83
N SER A 13 -10.64 -4.59 5.68
CA SER A 13 -10.65 -3.44 6.60
C SER A 13 -12.00 -2.74 6.62
N PHE A 14 -12.64 -2.58 5.46
CA PHE A 14 -13.96 -1.97 5.34
C PHE A 14 -15.05 -2.79 6.03
N VAL A 15 -15.03 -4.12 5.85
CA VAL A 15 -15.95 -5.04 6.55
C VAL A 15 -15.79 -4.93 8.07
N ILE A 16 -14.56 -4.97 8.57
CA ILE A 16 -14.28 -4.90 10.00
C ILE A 16 -14.72 -3.55 10.58
N LEU A 17 -14.43 -2.43 9.90
CA LEU A 17 -14.87 -1.10 10.34
C LEU A 17 -16.39 -0.98 10.36
N SER A 18 -17.08 -1.52 9.35
CA SER A 18 -18.54 -1.53 9.29
C SER A 18 -19.16 -2.30 10.47
N LEU A 19 -18.63 -3.48 10.80
CA LEU A 19 -19.07 -4.25 11.95
C LEU A 19 -18.74 -3.55 13.27
N ALA A 20 -17.53 -3.01 13.40
CA ALA A 20 -17.08 -2.28 14.58
C ALA A 20 -17.97 -1.08 14.89
N LEU A 21 -18.37 -0.31 13.88
CA LEU A 21 -19.34 0.79 14.02
C LEU A 21 -20.69 0.31 14.56
N GLY A 22 -21.19 -0.83 14.07
CA GLY A 22 -22.44 -1.40 14.55
C GLY A 22 -22.40 -1.81 16.03
N PHE A 23 -21.26 -2.31 16.51
CA PHE A 23 -21.06 -2.61 17.93
C PHE A 23 -20.86 -1.34 18.78
N LEU A 24 -20.17 -0.34 18.24
CA LEU A 24 -19.95 0.95 18.90
C LEU A 24 -21.27 1.66 19.21
N GLN A 25 -22.22 1.66 18.25
CA GLN A 25 -23.56 2.25 18.44
C GLN A 25 -24.38 1.57 19.53
N ARG A 26 -24.10 0.29 19.82
CA ARG A 26 -24.77 -0.46 20.90
C ARG A 26 -24.15 -0.17 22.27
N GLY A 27 -23.05 0.59 22.34
CA GLY A 27 -22.38 0.95 23.60
C GLY A 27 -21.66 -0.21 24.28
N ILE A 28 -21.39 -1.30 23.58
CA ILE A 28 -20.76 -2.50 24.14
C ILE A 28 -19.28 -2.51 23.76
N TYR A 29 -18.38 -2.74 24.71
CA TYR A 29 -16.93 -2.87 24.47
C TYR A 29 -16.28 -1.67 23.75
N VAL A 30 -16.71 -0.47 24.12
CA VAL A 30 -16.39 0.79 23.42
C VAL A 30 -14.88 1.01 23.33
N THR A 31 -14.13 0.74 24.39
CA THR A 31 -12.67 0.98 24.39
C THR A 31 -11.95 0.01 23.44
N GLY A 32 -12.30 -1.28 23.46
CA GLY A 32 -11.69 -2.26 22.56
C GLY A 32 -12.02 -2.01 21.09
N ILE A 33 -13.25 -1.60 20.80
CA ILE A 33 -13.71 -1.30 19.44
C ILE A 33 -13.06 -0.04 18.89
N ILE A 34 -12.97 1.04 19.67
CA ILE A 34 -12.32 2.28 19.22
C ILE A 34 -10.84 2.02 18.88
N LEU A 35 -10.15 1.25 19.72
CA LEU A 35 -8.75 0.88 19.47
C LEU A 35 -8.62 0.05 18.19
N LEU A 36 -9.47 -0.96 18.02
CA LEU A 36 -9.53 -1.77 16.80
C LEU A 36 -9.78 -0.92 15.55
N MET A 37 -10.77 -0.01 15.60
CA MET A 37 -11.07 0.90 14.50
C MET A 37 -9.89 1.80 14.14
N GLY A 38 -9.17 2.33 15.14
CA GLY A 38 -7.98 3.15 14.91
C GLY A 38 -6.88 2.41 14.16
N PHE A 39 -6.55 1.19 14.59
CA PHE A 39 -5.54 0.38 13.91
C PHE A 39 -5.97 -0.05 12.50
N VAL A 40 -7.22 -0.47 12.33
CA VAL A 40 -7.75 -0.89 11.01
C VAL A 40 -7.83 0.30 10.06
N ALA A 41 -8.16 1.49 10.53
CA ALA A 41 -8.13 2.72 9.72
C ALA A 41 -6.71 3.03 9.22
N VAL A 42 -5.70 2.98 10.10
CA VAL A 42 -4.30 3.17 9.72
C VAL A 42 -3.84 2.11 8.71
N ALA A 43 -4.21 0.85 8.93
CA ALA A 43 -3.92 -0.23 8.00
C ALA A 43 -4.56 0.03 6.62
N ALA A 44 -5.84 0.40 6.58
CA ALA A 44 -6.55 0.72 5.34
C ALA A 44 -5.89 1.89 4.59
N SER A 45 -5.52 2.97 5.28
CA SER A 45 -4.80 4.10 4.68
C SER A 45 -3.47 3.65 4.05
N LEU A 46 -2.68 2.84 4.77
CA LEU A 46 -1.44 2.27 4.25
C LEU A 46 -1.67 1.38 3.01
N ALA A 47 -2.75 0.61 2.98
CA ALA A 47 -3.11 -0.21 1.82
C ALA A 47 -3.49 0.67 0.61
N ILE A 48 -4.24 1.74 0.82
CA ILE A 48 -4.59 2.71 -0.24
C ILE A 48 -3.33 3.38 -0.80
N PHE A 49 -2.39 3.80 0.07
CA PHE A 49 -1.10 4.33 -0.39
C PHE A 49 -0.29 3.33 -1.21
N ALA A 50 -0.42 2.03 -0.97
CA ALA A 50 0.25 1.00 -1.76
C ALA A 50 -0.31 0.88 -3.19
N VAL A 51 -1.60 1.21 -3.39
CA VAL A 51 -2.29 1.16 -4.70
C VAL A 51 -2.10 2.47 -5.46
N MET A 52 -1.86 3.59 -4.77
CA MET A 52 -1.62 4.89 -5.40
C MET A 52 -0.38 4.83 -6.30
N PRO A 53 -0.46 5.30 -7.57
CA PRO A 53 0.66 5.25 -8.51
C PRO A 53 1.68 6.35 -8.17
N LEU A 54 2.58 6.09 -7.20
CA LEU A 54 3.75 6.93 -6.97
C LEU A 54 4.92 6.45 -7.83
N SER A 55 4.99 6.90 -9.08
CA SER A 55 6.21 6.79 -9.88
C SER A 55 7.08 8.01 -9.61
N LYS A 56 8.25 7.80 -9.00
CA LYS A 56 9.29 8.85 -8.91
C LYS A 56 10.26 8.63 -10.07
N PRO A 57 10.44 9.62 -10.97
CA PRO A 57 11.44 9.53 -12.03
C PRO A 57 12.84 9.36 -11.43
N ASP A 58 13.64 8.45 -11.98
CA ASP A 58 15.04 8.31 -11.55
C ASP A 58 15.87 9.38 -12.28
N LYS A 59 16.41 10.34 -11.53
CA LYS A 59 17.16 11.46 -12.11
C LYS A 59 18.54 11.05 -12.66
N THR A 60 19.03 9.86 -12.34
CA THR A 60 20.44 9.50 -12.59
C THR A 60 20.67 8.65 -13.84
N ARG A 61 19.68 7.86 -14.29
CA ARG A 61 19.76 7.06 -15.51
C ARG A 61 18.40 6.91 -16.17
N LYS A 62 18.07 7.85 -17.08
CA LYS A 62 16.84 7.79 -17.86
C LYS A 62 16.87 6.61 -18.85
N ASN A 63 15.82 5.81 -18.85
CA ASN A 63 15.59 4.79 -19.88
C ASN A 63 14.37 5.18 -20.73
N PRO A 64 14.50 5.38 -22.05
CA PRO A 64 13.37 5.78 -22.91
C PRO A 64 12.25 4.75 -22.97
N LEU A 65 12.50 3.49 -22.58
CA LEU A 65 11.48 2.45 -22.49
C LEU A 65 10.69 2.48 -21.16
N PHE A 66 11.22 3.13 -20.12
CA PHE A 66 10.62 3.11 -18.79
C PHE A 66 9.63 4.26 -18.60
N PHE A 67 8.38 3.90 -18.29
CA PHE A 67 7.27 4.86 -18.11
C PHE A 67 7.60 6.01 -17.18
N GLY A 68 8.26 5.75 -16.05
CA GLY A 68 8.58 6.80 -15.08
C GLY A 68 9.52 7.87 -15.61
N ASP A 69 10.33 7.58 -16.63
CA ASP A 69 11.31 8.51 -17.18
C ASP A 69 10.78 9.25 -18.41
N PHE A 70 10.06 8.56 -19.31
CA PHE A 70 9.51 9.20 -20.51
C PHE A 70 8.19 9.92 -20.28
N ALA A 71 7.42 9.60 -19.22
CA ALA A 71 6.12 10.26 -18.98
C ALA A 71 6.24 11.77 -18.73
N SER A 72 7.45 12.27 -18.47
CA SER A 72 7.74 13.70 -18.30
C SER A 72 8.44 14.34 -19.51
N ASP A 73 8.74 13.56 -20.56
CA ASP A 73 9.44 14.02 -21.75
C ASP A 73 8.43 14.44 -22.84
N ASP A 74 8.79 15.42 -23.67
CA ASP A 74 8.01 15.85 -24.84
C ASP A 74 8.16 14.85 -26.00
N GLU A 75 7.22 14.83 -26.95
CA GLU A 75 7.16 13.83 -28.03
C GLU A 75 8.46 13.77 -28.86
N ASP A 76 9.00 14.92 -29.24
CA ASP A 76 10.27 15.01 -29.99
C ASP A 76 11.45 14.47 -29.18
N THR A 77 11.44 14.71 -27.87
CA THR A 77 12.48 14.24 -26.95
C THR A 77 12.41 12.72 -26.79
N PHE A 78 11.20 12.18 -26.70
CA PHE A 78 10.95 10.75 -26.65
C PHE A 78 11.46 10.04 -27.90
N PHE A 79 11.08 10.50 -29.10
CA PHE A 79 11.51 9.89 -30.36
C PHE A 79 13.03 9.90 -30.52
N LYS A 80 13.67 11.04 -30.19
CA LYS A 80 15.13 11.16 -30.25
C LYS A 80 15.85 10.19 -29.29
N ASN A 81 15.32 10.03 -28.07
CA ASN A 81 15.86 9.09 -27.09
C ASN A 81 15.64 7.64 -27.52
N MET A 82 14.49 7.34 -28.11
CA MET A 82 14.15 6.01 -28.63
C MET A 82 15.04 5.62 -29.82
N GLU A 83 15.24 6.52 -30.78
CA GLU A 83 16.13 6.31 -31.92
C GLU A 83 17.57 6.02 -31.45
N SER A 84 18.06 6.77 -30.45
CA SER A 84 19.37 6.54 -29.84
C SER A 84 19.49 5.15 -29.21
N ALA A 85 18.44 4.66 -28.54
CA ALA A 85 18.42 3.32 -27.95
C ALA A 85 18.37 2.21 -29.02
N LEU A 86 17.77 2.48 -30.18
CA LEU A 86 17.63 1.54 -31.30
C LEU A 86 18.86 1.50 -32.24
N LYS A 87 19.86 2.36 -32.04
CA LYS A 87 21.06 2.44 -32.91
C LYS A 87 21.86 1.15 -33.02
N THR A 88 21.83 0.28 -32.01
CA THR A 88 22.60 -0.96 -31.99
C THR A 88 21.87 -2.01 -31.18
N ASP A 89 21.98 -3.28 -31.56
CA ASP A 89 21.40 -4.40 -30.80
C ASP A 89 21.82 -4.35 -29.32
N ALA A 90 23.08 -4.05 -29.04
CA ALA A 90 23.60 -3.90 -27.68
C ALA A 90 22.93 -2.77 -26.88
N SER A 91 22.62 -1.62 -27.51
CA SER A 91 21.93 -0.52 -26.82
C SER A 91 20.46 -0.85 -26.57
N LEU A 92 19.82 -1.55 -27.51
CA LEU A 92 18.45 -2.04 -27.37
C LEU A 92 18.33 -3.06 -26.24
N TYR A 93 19.18 -4.10 -26.22
CA TYR A 93 19.19 -5.09 -25.15
C TYR A 93 19.47 -4.47 -23.78
N LYS A 94 20.34 -3.46 -23.73
CA LYS A 94 20.62 -2.70 -22.51
C LYS A 94 19.40 -1.91 -22.04
N ALA A 95 18.69 -1.23 -22.94
CA ALA A 95 17.49 -0.47 -22.62
C ALA A 95 16.36 -1.39 -22.11
N ILE A 96 16.16 -2.55 -22.75
CA ILE A 96 15.19 -3.58 -22.31
C ILE A 96 15.55 -4.12 -20.93
N SER A 97 16.83 -4.45 -20.71
CA SER A 97 17.30 -4.99 -19.42
C SER A 97 17.13 -3.97 -18.29
N PHE A 98 17.43 -2.70 -18.56
CA PHE A 98 17.19 -1.64 -17.59
C PHE A 98 15.70 -1.43 -17.33
N ASP A 99 14.84 -1.53 -18.34
CA ASP A 99 13.39 -1.40 -18.13
C ASP A 99 12.88 -2.46 -17.16
N ILE A 100 13.23 -3.73 -17.40
CA ILE A 100 12.89 -4.85 -16.53
C ILE A 100 13.42 -4.62 -15.11
N TYR A 101 14.66 -4.16 -14.97
CA TYR A 101 15.26 -3.87 -13.66
C TYR A 101 14.53 -2.75 -12.92
N HIS A 102 14.22 -1.64 -13.59
CA HIS A 102 13.52 -0.51 -12.98
C HIS A 102 12.07 -0.86 -12.64
N MET A 103 11.36 -1.58 -13.51
CA MET A 103 10.03 -2.12 -13.22
C MET A 103 10.05 -3.01 -11.97
N GLY A 104 10.98 -3.96 -11.89
CA GLY A 104 11.10 -4.86 -10.73
C GLY A 104 11.46 -4.12 -9.44
N LYS A 105 12.43 -3.20 -9.50
CA LYS A 105 12.88 -2.40 -8.36
C LYS A 105 11.76 -1.48 -7.85
N ASN A 106 11.04 -0.80 -8.75
CA ASN A 106 9.96 0.11 -8.36
C ASN A 106 8.86 -0.66 -7.62
N ILE A 107 8.40 -1.80 -8.17
CA ILE A 107 7.37 -2.64 -7.54
C ILE A 107 7.80 -3.12 -6.15
N TYR A 108 9.05 -3.56 -6.00
CA TYR A 108 9.55 -4.09 -4.74
C TYR A 108 9.66 -3.03 -3.64
N PHE A 109 10.24 -1.87 -3.95
CA PHE A 109 10.55 -0.87 -2.92
C PHE A 109 9.38 0.03 -2.54
N THR A 110 8.46 0.32 -3.46
CA THR A 110 7.30 1.17 -3.14
C THR A 110 6.12 0.32 -2.70
N LYS A 111 5.54 -0.49 -3.59
CA LYS A 111 4.26 -1.19 -3.34
C LYS A 111 4.34 -2.22 -2.22
N TYR A 112 5.36 -3.09 -2.22
CA TYR A 112 5.46 -4.16 -1.21
C TYR A 112 5.76 -3.65 0.20
N ARG A 113 6.46 -2.52 0.35
CA ARG A 113 6.74 -1.93 1.66
C ARG A 113 5.45 -1.48 2.34
N TYR A 114 4.60 -0.74 1.65
CA TYR A 114 3.33 -0.27 2.21
C TYR A 114 2.36 -1.42 2.53
N ILE A 115 2.28 -2.43 1.66
CA ILE A 115 1.48 -3.64 1.93
C ILE A 115 1.97 -4.33 3.20
N ARG A 116 3.29 -4.53 3.35
CA ARG A 116 3.86 -5.17 4.54
C ARG A 116 3.52 -4.40 5.82
N TRP A 117 3.59 -3.08 5.80
CA TRP A 117 3.21 -2.26 6.95
C TRP A 117 1.71 -2.33 7.24
N SER A 118 0.87 -2.23 6.21
CA SER A 118 -0.59 -2.35 6.35
C SER A 118 -0.98 -3.68 7.02
N TYR A 119 -0.40 -4.81 6.58
CA TYR A 119 -0.61 -6.11 7.22
C TYR A 119 -0.21 -6.13 8.70
N ARG A 120 0.92 -5.50 9.07
CA ARG A 120 1.38 -5.46 10.46
C ARG A 120 0.41 -4.66 11.34
N PHE A 121 -0.06 -3.51 10.87
CA PHE A 121 -1.05 -2.71 11.60
C PHE A 121 -2.41 -3.40 11.69
N PHE A 122 -2.84 -4.06 10.61
CA PHE A 122 -4.08 -4.82 10.59
C PHE A 122 -4.07 -5.95 11.62
N LEU A 123 -3.01 -6.76 11.63
CA LEU A 123 -2.86 -7.85 12.61
C LEU A 123 -2.70 -7.30 14.03
N ALA A 124 -1.90 -6.25 14.22
CA ALA A 124 -1.74 -5.64 15.54
C ALA A 124 -3.07 -5.14 16.09
N GLY A 125 -3.88 -4.45 15.28
CA GLY A 125 -5.23 -4.00 15.64
C GLY A 125 -6.19 -5.14 15.94
N PHE A 126 -6.16 -6.20 15.13
CA PHE A 126 -7.01 -7.37 15.31
C PHE A 126 -6.72 -8.07 16.65
N PHE A 127 -5.44 -8.29 16.98
CA PHE A 127 -5.06 -8.93 18.23
C PHE A 127 -5.23 -8.00 19.45
N SER A 128 -4.75 -6.76 19.37
CA SER A 128 -4.85 -5.82 20.51
C SER A 128 -6.30 -5.42 20.79
N GLY A 129 -7.08 -5.08 19.75
CA GLY A 129 -8.49 -4.77 19.89
C GLY A 129 -9.31 -5.98 20.33
N GLY A 130 -9.09 -7.14 19.70
CA GLY A 130 -9.79 -8.37 20.05
C GLY A 130 -9.54 -8.82 21.50
N THR A 131 -8.28 -8.78 21.96
CA THR A 131 -7.96 -9.11 23.36
C THR A 131 -8.61 -8.13 24.32
N LEU A 132 -8.59 -6.83 24.02
CA LEU A 132 -9.19 -5.81 24.90
C LEU A 132 -10.71 -5.96 24.99
N ILE A 133 -11.39 -6.29 23.88
CA ILE A 133 -12.84 -6.63 23.87
C ILE A 133 -13.13 -7.84 24.77
N VAL A 134 -12.30 -8.89 24.70
CA VAL A 134 -12.45 -10.09 25.55
C VAL A 134 -12.23 -9.74 27.03
N PHE A 135 -11.26 -8.90 27.35
CA PHE A 135 -11.01 -8.46 28.72
C PHE A 135 -12.16 -7.59 29.28
N GLU A 136 -12.75 -6.71 28.47
CA GLU A 136 -13.95 -5.96 28.84
C GLU A 136 -15.17 -6.89 29.03
N SER A 137 -15.31 -7.92 28.18
CA SER A 137 -16.34 -8.95 28.32
C SER A 137 -16.26 -9.75 29.62
N ILE A 138 -15.06 -9.95 30.17
CA ILE A 138 -14.84 -10.70 31.42
C ILE A 138 -14.99 -9.78 32.64
N GLY A 139 -15.14 -8.45 32.44
CA GLY A 139 -15.27 -7.46 33.52
C GLY A 139 -13.94 -7.12 34.20
N TRP A 140 -12.81 -7.47 33.58
CA TRP A 140 -11.46 -7.23 34.13
C TRP A 140 -10.94 -5.81 33.88
N VAL A 141 -11.48 -5.11 32.87
CA VAL A 141 -11.10 -3.73 32.54
C VAL A 141 -12.29 -2.82 32.84
N PRO A 142 -12.14 -1.77 33.67
CA PRO A 142 -13.18 -0.78 33.84
C PRO A 142 -13.32 -0.02 32.52
N SER A 143 -14.52 -0.06 31.94
CA SER A 143 -14.88 0.77 30.79
C SER A 143 -14.56 2.23 31.14
N LEU A 144 -13.65 2.86 30.38
CA LEU A 144 -13.22 4.25 30.63
C LEU A 144 -14.36 5.28 30.47
N LEU A 145 -15.51 4.85 29.96
CA LEU A 145 -16.72 5.64 29.74
C LEU A 145 -17.88 5.13 30.61
N ARG A 146 -17.70 5.07 31.94
CA ARG A 146 -18.84 5.12 32.87
C ARG A 146 -19.30 6.56 33.04
#